data_AF-A0A3G8M229-F1
#
_entry.id   AF-A0A3G8M229-F1
#
_cell.length_a   1.000
_cell.length_b   1.000
_cell.length_c   1.000
_cell.angle_alpha   90.00
_cell.angle_beta   90.00
_cell.angle_gamma   90.00
#
_symmetry.space_group_name_H-M   'P 1'
#
loop_
_entity.id
_entity.type
_entity.pdbx_description
1 polymer ?
#
loop_
_entity_poly.entity_id
_entity_poly.type
_entity_poly.pdbx_seq_one_letter_code
_entity_poly.pdbx_strand_id
1 'polypeptide(L)'
;MLRYDTKAWWKLIFQFHEGDTLRTLLPNISIVALFTLLVVYCNSGIMPGYLKYTATVHNLFGFVISLLLVFRTNTAYDRWWEGRRLWGSLVNTSRNIALKCHSYLDAQDRVRATIAFDIANFADVLKDHLRGQASDIPYPVDHAPSLAAEQLFMDVANLNRQGLISEVQFLTLNGDLTALSDICGACERIKKTPIPFSYHVFIKKFVFFYIISMPFVFAPEFGYWTILVTSFMFYVLASLETLAEEIENPFGIDTNDLPLDEFSILIKKNAHEILVNYPIHKSAEMTATTYS
;
A
#
# COMPACT_ATOMS: atom_id res chain seq x y z
N MET A 1 6.06 -1.00 -6.98
CA MET A 1 5.32 0.03 -7.73
C MET A 1 5.99 0.31 -9.07
N LEU A 2 5.24 0.21 -10.16
CA LEU A 2 5.73 0.54 -11.51
C LEU A 2 6.01 2.04 -11.64
N ARG A 3 7.22 2.39 -12.11
CA ARG A 3 7.54 3.76 -12.52
C ARG A 3 7.16 3.91 -13.98
N TYR A 4 6.23 4.81 -14.29
CA TYR A 4 5.80 5.10 -15.64
C TYR A 4 5.68 6.60 -15.89
N ASP A 5 5.79 6.99 -17.17
CA ASP A 5 5.61 8.38 -17.59
C ASP A 5 4.12 8.68 -17.77
N THR A 6 3.58 9.57 -16.95
CA THR A 6 2.18 10.00 -16.99
C THR A 6 1.81 10.74 -18.27
N LYS A 7 2.79 11.23 -19.03
CA LYS A 7 2.55 11.94 -20.31
C LYS A 7 2.41 10.99 -21.50
N ALA A 8 2.80 9.73 -21.37
CA ALA A 8 2.73 8.73 -22.43
C ALA A 8 1.33 8.07 -22.52
N TRP A 9 0.27 8.88 -22.56
CA TRP A 9 -1.13 8.45 -22.42
C TRP A 9 -1.53 7.28 -23.34
N TRP A 10 -1.20 7.36 -24.64
CA TRP A 10 -1.50 6.28 -25.59
C TRP A 10 -0.74 4.98 -25.28
N LYS A 11 0.51 5.10 -24.84
CA LYS A 11 1.33 3.94 -24.47
C LYS A 11 0.76 3.25 -23.24
N LEU A 12 0.24 4.02 -22.27
CA LEU A 12 -0.40 3.48 -21.06
C LEU A 12 -1.71 2.74 -21.37
N ILE A 13 -2.51 3.21 -22.32
CA ILE A 13 -3.77 2.54 -22.72
C ILE A 13 -3.51 1.18 -23.37
N PHE A 14 -2.45 1.07 -24.18
CA PHE A 14 -2.14 -0.14 -24.94
C PHE A 14 -1.03 -1.00 -24.31
N GLN A 15 -0.54 -0.64 -23.12
CA GLN A 15 0.39 -1.46 -22.35
C GLN A 15 -0.37 -2.51 -21.55
N PHE A 16 -0.41 -3.73 -22.07
CA PHE A 16 -0.89 -4.90 -21.34
C PHE A 16 0.21 -5.38 -20.38
N HIS A 17 0.05 -5.14 -19.07
CA HIS A 17 1.00 -5.55 -18.03
C HIS A 17 0.64 -6.94 -17.44
N GLU A 18 1.54 -7.56 -16.68
CA GLU A 18 1.32 -8.91 -16.09
C GLU A 18 0.17 -8.98 -15.06
N GLY A 19 -0.41 -7.84 -14.67
CA GLY A 19 -1.65 -7.72 -13.89
C GLY A 19 -2.85 -7.21 -14.69
N ASP A 20 -2.90 -7.49 -15.99
CA ASP A 20 -3.99 -7.01 -16.86
C ASP A 20 -5.36 -7.53 -16.40
N THR A 21 -6.10 -6.67 -15.70
CA THR A 21 -7.46 -6.93 -15.21
C THR A 21 -8.36 -7.51 -16.30
N LEU A 22 -8.15 -7.12 -17.56
CA LEU A 22 -8.92 -7.65 -18.69
C LEU A 22 -8.69 -9.16 -18.88
N ARG A 23 -7.44 -9.63 -18.85
CA ARG A 23 -7.12 -11.07 -19.00
C ARG A 23 -7.65 -11.87 -17.83
N THR A 24 -7.52 -11.35 -16.62
CA THR A 24 -8.03 -12.00 -15.40
C THR A 24 -9.56 -12.11 -15.43
N LEU A 25 -10.26 -11.09 -15.96
CA LEU A 25 -11.72 -11.07 -16.04
C LEU A 25 -12.28 -11.70 -17.33
N LEU A 26 -11.46 -12.01 -18.33
CA LEU A 26 -11.90 -12.53 -19.63
C LEU A 26 -12.79 -13.79 -19.54
N PRO A 27 -12.51 -14.78 -18.66
CA PRO A 27 -13.41 -15.92 -18.48
C PRO A 27 -14.79 -15.48 -17.98
N ASN A 28 -14.84 -14.55 -17.03
CA ASN A 28 -16.09 -14.04 -16.47
C ASN A 28 -16.85 -13.18 -17.49
N ILE A 29 -16.15 -12.36 -18.29
CA ILE A 29 -16.73 -11.61 -19.42
C ILE A 29 -17.40 -12.58 -20.40
N SER A 30 -16.74 -13.71 -20.70
CA SER A 30 -17.26 -14.73 -21.61
C SER A 30 -18.52 -15.40 -21.06
N ILE A 31 -18.55 -15.70 -19.75
CA ILE A 31 -19.75 -16.24 -19.08
C ILE A 31 -20.91 -15.23 -19.15
N VAL A 32 -20.66 -13.95 -18.85
CA VAL A 32 -21.67 -12.89 -18.95
C VAL A 32 -22.17 -12.71 -20.38
N ALA A 33 -21.27 -12.80 -21.37
CA ALA A 33 -21.63 -12.72 -22.79
C ALA A 33 -22.54 -13.87 -23.22
N LEU A 34 -22.20 -15.11 -22.83
CA LEU A 34 -22.99 -16.31 -23.12
C LEU A 34 -24.36 -16.26 -22.42
N PHE A 35 -24.39 -15.83 -21.15
CA PHE A 35 -25.63 -15.61 -20.43
C PHE A 35 -26.51 -14.56 -21.11
N THR A 36 -25.92 -13.44 -21.52
CA THR A 36 -26.63 -12.37 -22.22
C THR A 36 -27.16 -12.84 -23.57
N LEU A 37 -26.38 -13.63 -24.31
CA LEU A 37 -26.81 -14.23 -25.58
C LEU A 37 -28.07 -15.09 -25.38
N LEU A 38 -28.09 -15.93 -24.34
CA LEU A 38 -29.25 -16.75 -23.99
C LEU A 38 -30.49 -15.88 -23.67
N VAL A 39 -30.31 -14.83 -22.87
CA VAL A 39 -31.40 -13.90 -22.52
C VAL A 39 -31.97 -13.20 -23.75
N VAL A 40 -31.11 -12.68 -24.63
CA VAL A 40 -31.52 -12.01 -25.88
C VAL A 40 -32.27 -12.98 -26.80
N TYR A 41 -31.76 -14.20 -26.97
CA TYR A 41 -32.41 -15.24 -27.76
C TYR A 41 -33.83 -15.54 -27.23
N CYS A 42 -33.98 -15.77 -25.93
CA CYS A 42 -35.28 -16.00 -25.29
C CYS A 42 -36.23 -14.80 -25.42
N ASN A 43 -35.73 -13.57 -25.26
CA ASN A 43 -36.53 -12.35 -25.40
C ASN A 43 -37.10 -12.19 -26.82
N SER A 44 -36.32 -12.56 -27.85
CA SER A 44 -36.74 -12.46 -29.25
C SER A 44 -37.78 -13.53 -29.66
N GLY A 45 -37.83 -14.67 -28.97
CA GLY A 45 -38.67 -15.81 -29.36
C GLY A 45 -39.88 -16.09 -28.45
N ILE A 46 -39.81 -15.81 -27.15
CA ILE A 46 -40.72 -16.42 -26.15
C ILE A 46 -41.52 -15.40 -25.31
N MET A 47 -40.99 -14.20 -25.00
CA MET A 47 -41.66 -13.24 -24.09
C MET A 47 -41.50 -11.76 -24.49
N PRO A 48 -42.08 -11.30 -25.61
CA PRO A 48 -42.02 -9.89 -25.98
C PRO A 48 -42.89 -9.02 -25.03
N GLY A 49 -42.26 -8.07 -24.32
CA GLY A 49 -42.94 -6.89 -23.75
C GLY A 49 -43.17 -6.82 -22.23
N TYR A 50 -42.94 -7.89 -21.46
CA TYR A 50 -43.18 -7.89 -20.00
C TYR A 50 -42.16 -7.09 -19.18
N LEU A 51 -40.97 -6.83 -19.73
CA LEU A 51 -39.86 -6.19 -19.02
C LEU A 51 -39.71 -4.68 -19.34
N LYS A 52 -40.62 -4.11 -20.13
CA LYS A 52 -40.47 -2.73 -20.65
C LYS A 52 -40.43 -1.63 -19.56
N TYR A 53 -40.94 -1.91 -18.36
CA TYR A 53 -40.99 -0.96 -17.25
C TYR A 53 -39.88 -1.14 -16.20
N THR A 54 -38.92 -2.05 -16.41
CA THR A 54 -37.85 -2.32 -15.42
C THR A 54 -36.63 -1.41 -15.56
N ALA A 55 -36.50 -0.67 -16.67
CA ALA A 55 -35.36 0.22 -16.93
C ALA A 55 -35.22 1.36 -15.92
N THR A 56 -36.32 1.99 -15.51
CA THR A 56 -36.30 3.06 -14.50
C THR A 56 -35.74 2.56 -13.17
N VAL A 57 -36.16 1.38 -12.74
CA VAL A 57 -35.69 0.75 -11.50
C VAL A 57 -34.21 0.35 -11.62
N HIS A 58 -33.80 -0.21 -12.75
CA HIS A 58 -32.41 -0.57 -13.00
C HIS A 58 -31.49 0.66 -12.98
N ASN A 59 -31.90 1.79 -13.58
CA ASN A 59 -31.13 3.03 -13.55
C ASN A 59 -30.97 3.59 -12.13
N LEU A 60 -31.99 3.48 -11.27
CA LEU A 60 -31.87 3.85 -9.85
C LEU A 60 -30.83 2.99 -9.13
N PHE A 61 -30.83 1.67 -9.37
CA PHE A 61 -29.80 0.78 -8.84
C PHE A 61 -28.41 1.11 -9.41
N GLY A 62 -28.33 1.52 -10.68
CA GLY A 62 -27.12 1.99 -11.37
C GLY A 62 -26.50 3.23 -10.72
N PHE A 63 -27.33 4.16 -10.26
CA PHE A 63 -26.86 5.31 -9.49
C PHE A 63 -26.30 4.88 -8.12
N VAL A 64 -27.02 4.01 -7.41
CA VAL A 64 -26.60 3.52 -6.09
C VAL A 64 -25.29 2.73 -6.16
N ILE A 65 -25.13 1.84 -7.15
CA ILE A 65 -23.89 1.07 -7.31
C ILE A 65 -22.70 1.97 -7.64
N SER A 66 -22.89 2.98 -8.50
CA SER A 66 -21.83 3.95 -8.80
C SER A 66 -21.37 4.67 -7.53
N LEU A 67 -22.31 5.10 -6.68
CA LEU A 67 -21.98 5.77 -5.42
C LEU A 67 -21.24 4.84 -4.45
N LEU A 68 -21.69 3.59 -4.31
CA LEU A 68 -21.06 2.58 -3.44
C LEU A 68 -19.63 2.26 -3.89
N LEU A 69 -19.41 2.09 -5.19
CA LEU A 69 -18.07 1.83 -5.73
C LEU A 69 -17.14 3.01 -5.52
N VAL A 70 -17.61 4.25 -5.66
CA VAL A 70 -16.80 5.44 -5.35
C VAL A 70 -16.36 5.45 -3.89
N PHE A 71 -17.26 5.20 -2.94
CA PHE A 71 -16.89 5.12 -1.52
C PHE A 71 -15.90 3.99 -1.23
N ARG A 72 -16.09 2.83 -1.87
CA ARG A 72 -15.21 1.67 -1.77
C ARG A 72 -13.80 1.97 -2.26
N THR A 73 -13.68 2.58 -3.44
CA THR A 73 -12.38 2.97 -4.01
C THR A 73 -11.69 4.04 -3.16
N ASN A 74 -12.43 5.05 -2.68
CA ASN A 74 -11.87 6.08 -1.81
C ASN A 74 -11.34 5.50 -0.50
N THR A 75 -12.09 4.59 0.13
CA THR A 75 -11.67 3.95 1.39
C THR A 75 -10.42 3.09 1.18
N ALA A 76 -10.32 2.38 0.05
CA ALA A 76 -9.13 1.62 -0.30
C ALA A 76 -7.92 2.54 -0.53
N TYR A 77 -8.12 3.64 -1.27
CA TYR A 77 -7.10 4.64 -1.53
C TYR A 77 -6.57 5.30 -0.25
N ASP A 78 -7.46 5.62 0.70
CA ASP A 78 -7.07 6.21 1.98
C ASP A 78 -6.14 5.28 2.78
N ARG A 79 -6.43 3.98 2.81
CA ARG A 79 -5.55 2.97 3.44
C ARG A 79 -4.19 2.90 2.75
N TRP A 80 -4.20 2.89 1.42
CA TRP A 80 -2.96 2.87 0.62
C TRP A 80 -2.11 4.11 0.89
N TRP A 81 -2.75 5.28 0.91
CA TRP A 81 -2.08 6.55 1.16
C TRP A 81 -1.57 6.67 2.60
N GLU A 82 -2.33 6.19 3.60
CA GLU A 82 -1.87 6.11 4.99
C GLU A 82 -0.62 5.22 5.10
N GLY A 83 -0.65 4.02 4.50
CA GLY A 83 0.52 3.13 4.44
C GLY A 83 1.73 3.81 3.80
N ARG A 84 1.54 4.52 2.69
CA ARG A 84 2.60 5.28 2.01
C ARG A 84 3.18 6.37 2.92
N ARG A 85 2.33 7.10 3.65
CA ARG A 85 2.75 8.16 4.58
C ARG A 85 3.54 7.59 5.76
N LEU A 86 3.11 6.46 6.32
CA LEU A 86 3.80 5.78 7.41
C LEU A 86 5.21 5.34 7.01
N TRP A 87 5.36 4.69 5.86
CA TRP A 87 6.69 4.34 5.34
C TRP A 87 7.54 5.55 4.96
N GLY A 88 6.92 6.64 4.52
CA GLY A 88 7.61 7.93 4.36
C GLY A 88 8.11 8.50 5.70
N SER A 89 7.31 8.39 6.75
CA SER A 89 7.70 8.76 8.11
C SER A 89 8.85 7.89 8.61
N LEU A 90 8.81 6.58 8.33
CA LEU A 90 9.89 5.66 8.70
C LEU A 90 11.22 6.09 8.10
N VAL A 91 11.24 6.39 6.79
CA VAL A 91 12.44 6.91 6.11
C VAL A 91 12.99 8.16 6.79
N ASN A 92 12.10 9.10 7.18
CA ASN A 92 12.50 10.34 7.83
C ASN A 92 13.02 10.11 9.26
N THR A 93 12.32 9.31 10.06
CA THR A 93 12.71 8.97 11.43
C THR A 93 14.05 8.24 11.45
N SER A 94 14.23 7.23 10.60
CA SER A 94 15.51 6.52 10.45
C SER A 94 16.66 7.46 10.07
N ARG A 95 16.42 8.41 9.16
CA ARG A 95 17.42 9.44 8.80
C ARG A 95 17.72 10.37 9.98
N ASN A 96 16.73 10.80 10.73
CA ASN A 96 16.91 11.69 11.88
C ASN A 96 17.74 11.02 12.98
N ILE A 97 17.47 9.75 13.29
CA ILE A 97 18.28 8.95 14.22
C ILE A 97 19.73 8.92 13.73
N ALA A 98 19.96 8.59 12.46
CA ALA A 98 21.30 8.53 11.89
C ALA A 98 22.03 9.90 11.95
N LEU A 99 21.36 11.00 11.64
CA LEU A 99 21.94 12.35 11.72
C LEU A 99 22.28 12.76 13.16
N LYS A 100 21.36 12.51 14.10
CA LYS A 100 21.58 12.80 15.53
C LYS A 100 22.77 11.98 16.06
N CYS A 101 22.79 10.67 15.81
CA CYS A 101 23.91 9.81 16.19
C CYS A 101 25.22 10.24 15.52
N HIS A 102 25.21 10.64 14.24
CA HIS A 102 26.40 11.18 13.57
C HIS A 102 26.92 12.44 14.26
N SER A 103 26.04 13.30 14.76
CA SER A 103 26.40 14.55 15.44
C SER A 103 26.85 14.36 16.89
N TYR A 104 26.43 13.28 17.55
CA TYR A 104 26.74 13.01 18.95
C TYR A 104 27.95 12.09 19.14
N LEU A 105 28.21 11.20 18.17
CA LEU A 105 29.26 10.17 18.27
C LEU A 105 30.50 10.52 17.44
N ASP A 106 31.67 10.24 18.00
CA ASP A 106 32.96 10.44 17.33
C ASP A 106 33.15 9.54 16.08
N ALA A 107 33.98 9.98 15.14
CA ALA A 107 34.15 9.33 13.83
C ALA A 107 34.67 7.89 13.91
N GLN A 108 35.43 7.60 14.96
CA GLN A 108 36.13 6.31 15.14
C GLN A 108 35.27 5.31 15.92
N ASP A 109 34.07 5.71 16.36
CA ASP A 109 33.24 4.85 17.17
C ASP A 109 32.62 3.74 16.31
N ARG A 110 32.99 2.48 16.63
CA ARG A 110 32.46 1.29 15.96
C ARG A 110 30.94 1.18 16.14
N VAL A 111 30.39 1.79 17.20
CA VAL A 111 28.95 1.77 17.49
C VAL A 111 28.14 2.46 16.39
N ARG A 112 28.72 3.38 15.61
CA ARG A 112 28.05 4.01 14.46
C ARG A 112 27.61 2.99 13.41
N ALA A 113 28.43 1.97 13.16
CA ALA A 113 28.10 0.90 12.22
C ALA A 113 27.00 -0.02 12.78
N THR A 114 27.01 -0.28 14.09
CA THR A 114 25.96 -1.04 14.78
C THR A 114 24.61 -0.34 14.66
N ILE A 115 24.53 0.96 15.05
CA ILE A 115 23.29 1.74 14.93
C ILE A 115 22.79 1.80 13.48
N ALA A 116 23.69 1.95 12.50
CA ALA A 116 23.31 1.92 11.09
C ALA A 116 22.70 0.57 10.66
N PHE A 117 23.27 -0.52 11.17
CA PHE A 117 22.74 -1.87 10.96
C PHE A 117 21.36 -2.03 11.63
N ASP A 118 21.19 -1.61 12.88
CA ASP A 118 19.93 -1.77 13.61
C ASP A 118 18.78 -0.96 12.99
N ILE A 119 19.06 0.26 12.52
CA ILE A 119 18.11 1.08 11.76
C ILE A 119 17.65 0.35 10.50
N ALA A 120 18.60 -0.24 9.75
CA ALA A 120 18.29 -1.00 8.53
C ALA A 120 17.52 -2.29 8.84
N ASN A 121 17.95 -3.01 9.89
CA ASN A 121 17.35 -4.26 10.33
C ASN A 121 15.90 -4.05 10.76
N PHE A 122 15.58 -2.98 11.49
CA PHE A 122 14.20 -2.66 11.84
C PHE A 122 13.30 -2.48 10.60
N ALA A 123 13.79 -1.78 9.56
CA ALA A 123 13.03 -1.58 8.33
C ALA A 123 12.78 -2.88 7.57
N ASP A 124 13.79 -3.75 7.45
CA ASP A 124 13.66 -5.06 6.81
C ASP A 124 12.71 -5.99 7.60
N VAL A 125 12.88 -6.07 8.92
CA VAL A 125 12.01 -6.88 9.79
C VAL A 125 10.56 -6.39 9.74
N LEU A 126 10.32 -5.08 9.75
CA LEU A 126 8.97 -4.53 9.63
C LEU A 126 8.33 -4.88 8.27
N LYS A 127 9.09 -4.76 7.18
CA LYS A 127 8.64 -5.17 5.84
C LYS A 127 8.20 -6.63 5.83
N ASP A 128 9.06 -7.53 6.31
CA ASP A 128 8.80 -8.97 6.28
C ASP A 128 7.60 -9.31 7.18
N HIS A 129 7.51 -8.68 8.36
CA HIS A 129 6.37 -8.80 9.25
C HIS A 129 5.05 -8.37 8.58
N LEU A 130 5.04 -7.24 7.87
CA LEU A 130 3.86 -6.77 7.14
C LEU A 130 3.51 -7.65 5.94
N ARG A 131 4.47 -8.40 5.38
CA ARG A 131 4.21 -9.42 4.34
C ARG A 131 3.90 -10.81 4.90
N GLY A 132 4.02 -11.03 6.20
CA GLY A 132 3.89 -12.36 6.80
C GLY A 132 5.03 -13.31 6.40
N GLN A 133 6.17 -12.74 6.01
CA GLN A 133 7.39 -13.48 5.68
C GLN A 133 8.23 -13.68 6.93
N ALA A 134 9.00 -14.77 6.98
CA ALA A 134 9.92 -15.01 8.07
C ALA A 134 11.10 -14.04 7.97
N SER A 135 11.34 -13.28 9.04
CA SER A 135 12.57 -12.49 9.17
C SER A 135 13.76 -13.39 9.46
N ASP A 136 14.96 -12.94 9.08
CA ASP A 136 16.23 -13.64 9.34
C ASP A 136 16.63 -13.52 10.83
N ILE A 137 15.84 -14.15 11.70
CA ILE A 137 16.05 -14.19 13.14
C ILE A 137 16.32 -15.65 13.54
N PRO A 138 17.44 -15.94 14.24
CA PRO A 138 17.90 -17.31 14.48
C PRO A 138 17.06 -18.12 15.48
N TYR A 139 16.01 -17.52 16.06
CA TYR A 139 15.12 -18.17 17.04
C TYR A 139 13.67 -17.70 16.86
N PRO A 140 12.67 -18.48 17.35
CA PRO A 140 11.27 -18.10 17.28
C PRO A 140 10.98 -16.85 18.11
N VAL A 141 10.26 -15.90 17.52
CA VAL A 141 9.85 -14.65 18.18
C VAL A 141 8.41 -14.35 17.81
N ASP A 142 7.58 -14.05 18.80
CA ASP A 142 6.16 -13.73 18.60
C ASP A 142 5.97 -12.41 17.83
N HIS A 143 6.82 -11.41 18.12
CA HIS A 143 6.78 -10.09 17.48
C HIS A 143 8.16 -9.59 17.07
N ALA A 144 8.61 -10.01 15.89
CA ALA A 144 9.92 -9.66 15.34
C ALA A 144 10.21 -8.14 15.27
N PRO A 145 9.28 -7.25 14.87
CA PRO A 145 9.56 -5.81 14.86
C PRO A 145 9.83 -5.22 16.24
N SER A 146 9.18 -5.74 17.29
CA SER A 146 9.46 -5.31 18.66
C SER A 146 10.86 -5.69 19.11
N LEU A 147 11.34 -6.88 18.74
CA LEU A 147 12.71 -7.30 19.04
C LEU A 147 13.73 -6.40 18.31
N ALA A 148 13.50 -6.11 17.03
CA ALA A 148 14.38 -5.21 16.28
C ALA A 148 14.38 -3.78 16.84
N ALA A 149 13.23 -3.28 17.28
CA ALA A 149 13.15 -2.00 17.98
C ALA A 149 13.88 -2.04 19.32
N GLU A 150 13.63 -3.06 20.15
CA GLU A 150 14.26 -3.25 21.45
C GLU A 150 15.78 -3.23 21.36
N GLN A 151 16.37 -3.91 20.37
CA GLN A 151 17.81 -3.88 20.13
C GLN A 151 18.32 -2.45 19.95
N LEU A 152 17.68 -1.66 19.07
CA LEU A 152 18.06 -0.27 18.84
C LEU A 152 17.86 0.61 20.10
N PHE A 153 16.80 0.38 20.88
CA PHE A 153 16.59 1.04 22.18
C PHE A 153 17.70 0.71 23.17
N MET A 154 18.10 -0.56 23.26
CA MET A 154 19.17 -1.01 24.15
C MET A 154 20.52 -0.38 23.77
N ASP A 155 20.83 -0.32 22.48
CA ASP A 155 22.10 0.25 22.02
C ASP A 155 22.18 1.75 22.32
N VAL A 156 21.10 2.50 22.09
CA VAL A 156 21.04 3.93 22.44
C VAL A 156 21.06 4.14 23.97
N ALA A 157 20.43 3.28 24.77
CA ALA A 157 20.53 3.33 26.22
C ALA A 157 21.96 3.04 26.72
N ASN A 158 22.67 2.10 26.08
CA ASN A 158 24.05 1.78 26.41
C ASN A 158 24.99 2.94 26.08
N LEU A 159 24.76 3.68 24.98
CA LEU A 159 25.50 4.91 24.68
C LEU A 159 25.42 5.94 25.82
N ASN A 160 24.23 6.13 26.39
CA ASN A 160 24.02 7.03 27.53
C ASN A 160 24.71 6.51 28.80
N ARG A 161 24.55 5.22 29.13
CA ARG A 161 25.19 4.61 30.31
C ARG A 161 26.71 4.68 30.26
N GLN A 162 27.30 4.62 29.07
CA GLN A 162 28.74 4.73 28.85
C GLN A 162 29.23 6.18 28.80
N GLY A 163 28.31 7.17 28.86
CA GLY A 163 28.65 8.59 28.78
C GLY A 163 29.04 9.08 27.39
N LEU A 164 28.78 8.29 26.33
CA LEU A 164 29.04 8.68 24.94
C LEU A 164 28.02 9.71 24.44
N ILE A 165 26.83 9.71 25.03
CA ILE A 165 25.81 10.75 24.81
C ILE A 165 25.28 11.26 26.15
N SER A 166 24.98 12.56 26.20
CA SER A 166 24.32 13.20 27.35
C SER A 166 22.87 12.77 27.52
N GLU A 167 22.31 13.05 28.70
CA GLU A 167 20.89 12.77 29.01
C GLU A 167 19.93 13.50 28.06
N VAL A 168 20.23 14.77 27.72
CA VAL A 168 19.39 15.56 26.79
C VAL A 168 19.42 14.96 25.38
N GLN A 169 20.57 14.50 24.92
CA GLN A 169 20.72 13.82 23.62
C GLN A 169 19.99 12.48 23.62
N PHE A 170 20.07 11.72 24.71
CA PHE A 170 19.35 10.47 24.89
C PHE A 170 17.83 10.68 24.81
N LEU A 171 17.27 11.65 25.54
CA LEU A 171 15.84 11.98 25.47
C LEU A 171 15.39 12.41 24.07
N THR A 172 16.25 13.14 23.35
CA THR A 172 15.99 13.59 21.97
C THR A 172 16.00 12.43 20.97
N LEU A 173 16.80 11.40 21.19
CA LEU A 173 16.80 10.16 20.40
C LEU A 173 15.61 9.27 20.77
N ASN A 174 15.27 9.18 22.05
CA ASN A 174 14.17 8.35 22.53
C ASN A 174 12.84 8.69 21.84
N GLY A 175 12.57 9.98 21.57
CA GLY A 175 11.40 10.39 20.79
C GLY A 175 11.35 9.80 19.38
N ASP A 176 12.49 9.71 18.69
CA ASP A 176 12.54 9.08 17.36
C ASP A 176 12.39 7.55 17.45
N LEU A 177 12.97 6.93 18.48
CA LEU A 177 12.85 5.49 18.72
C LEU A 177 11.40 5.10 19.01
N THR A 178 10.68 5.87 19.82
CA THR A 178 9.25 5.68 20.05
C THR A 178 8.46 5.81 18.75
N ALA A 179 8.82 6.79 17.89
CA ALA A 179 8.17 6.96 16.59
C ALA A 179 8.32 5.73 15.67
N LEU A 180 9.42 4.96 15.75
CA LEU A 180 9.56 3.69 15.01
C LEU A 180 8.49 2.69 15.45
N SER A 181 8.29 2.52 16.75
CA SER A 181 7.27 1.63 17.32
C SER A 181 5.85 2.11 16.98
N ASP A 182 5.59 3.42 17.02
CA ASP A 182 4.30 3.99 16.64
C ASP A 182 3.97 3.74 15.16
N ILE A 183 4.97 3.86 14.29
CA ILE A 183 4.84 3.53 12.86
C ILE A 183 4.53 2.04 12.67
N CYS A 184 5.22 1.14 13.40
CA CYS A 184 4.94 -0.29 13.38
C CYS A 184 3.48 -0.57 13.76
N GLY A 185 3.02 -0.04 14.90
CA GLY A 185 1.65 -0.23 15.38
C GLY A 185 0.60 0.34 14.42
N ALA A 186 0.89 1.47 13.76
CA ALA A 186 0.01 2.05 12.75
C ALA A 186 -0.07 1.17 11.48
N CYS A 187 1.06 0.64 11.00
CA CYS A 187 1.09 -0.30 9.87
C CYS A 187 0.33 -1.59 10.22
N GLU A 188 0.50 -2.12 11.43
CA GLU A 188 -0.23 -3.28 11.92
C GLU A 188 -1.74 -3.02 11.98
N ARG A 189 -2.18 -1.83 12.42
CA ARG A 189 -3.60 -1.46 12.43
C ARG A 189 -4.19 -1.52 11.02
N ILE A 190 -3.49 -0.96 10.03
CA ILE A 190 -3.93 -1.04 8.63
C ILE A 190 -4.02 -2.51 8.19
N LYS A 191 -2.98 -3.32 8.43
CA LYS A 191 -2.95 -4.74 8.03
C LYS A 191 -4.02 -5.59 8.72
N LYS A 192 -4.18 -5.45 10.04
CA LYS A 192 -5.03 -6.31 10.90
C LYS A 192 -6.49 -5.86 10.94
N THR A 193 -6.80 -4.63 10.54
CA THR A 193 -8.17 -4.10 10.54
C THR A 193 -8.63 -3.83 9.10
N PRO A 194 -9.02 -4.87 8.33
CA PRO A 194 -9.55 -4.72 6.98
C PRO A 194 -10.92 -4.03 6.97
N ILE A 195 -11.39 -3.61 5.80
CA ILE A 195 -12.75 -3.11 5.64
C ILE A 195 -13.74 -4.21 6.07
N PRO A 196 -14.81 -3.90 6.84
CA PRO A 196 -15.73 -4.91 7.36
C PRO A 196 -16.22 -5.88 6.29
N PHE A 197 -16.16 -7.18 6.60
CA PHE A 197 -16.53 -8.25 5.66
C PHE A 197 -17.95 -8.09 5.08
N SER A 198 -18.90 -7.63 5.89
CA SER A 198 -20.27 -7.37 5.46
C SER A 198 -20.36 -6.34 4.33
N TYR A 199 -19.52 -5.30 4.37
CA TYR A 199 -19.44 -4.27 3.34
C TYR A 199 -18.91 -4.85 2.02
N HIS A 200 -17.84 -5.64 2.09
CA HIS A 200 -17.29 -6.37 0.95
C HIS A 200 -18.31 -7.28 0.27
N VAL A 201 -18.97 -8.13 1.06
CA VAL A 201 -19.97 -9.07 0.54
C VAL A 201 -21.17 -8.33 -0.04
N PHE A 202 -21.59 -7.23 0.60
CA PHE A 202 -22.70 -6.42 0.12
C PHE A 202 -22.42 -5.84 -1.27
N ILE A 203 -21.26 -5.20 -1.47
CA ILE A 203 -20.88 -4.62 -2.77
C ILE A 203 -20.78 -5.70 -3.85
N LYS A 204 -20.07 -6.80 -3.59
CA LYS A 204 -19.90 -7.88 -4.59
C LYS A 204 -21.25 -8.50 -4.98
N LYS A 205 -22.15 -8.74 -4.03
CA LYS A 205 -23.52 -9.20 -4.31
C LYS A 205 -24.31 -8.18 -5.13
N PHE A 206 -24.19 -6.90 -4.80
CA PHE A 206 -24.91 -5.83 -5.48
C PHE A 206 -24.46 -5.68 -6.94
N VAL A 207 -23.14 -5.69 -7.20
CA VAL A 207 -22.55 -5.74 -8.56
C VAL A 207 -23.05 -6.97 -9.32
N PHE A 208 -23.04 -8.14 -8.69
CA PHE A 208 -23.50 -9.39 -9.31
C PHE A 208 -24.97 -9.32 -9.75
N PHE A 209 -25.88 -8.91 -8.86
CA PHE A 209 -27.31 -8.79 -9.20
C PHE A 209 -27.57 -7.69 -10.23
N TYR A 210 -26.84 -6.58 -10.16
CA TYR A 210 -26.94 -5.52 -11.16
C TYR A 210 -26.59 -6.05 -12.56
N ILE A 211 -25.44 -6.70 -12.73
CA ILE A 211 -25.00 -7.25 -14.03
C ILE A 211 -25.95 -8.35 -14.53
N ILE A 212 -26.43 -9.24 -13.66
CA ILE A 212 -27.38 -10.28 -14.07
C ILE A 212 -28.72 -9.70 -14.53
N SER A 213 -29.17 -8.60 -13.92
CA SER A 213 -30.44 -7.97 -14.30
C SER A 213 -30.35 -7.18 -15.61
N MET A 214 -29.18 -6.63 -15.95
CA MET A 214 -28.95 -5.77 -17.12
C MET A 214 -29.43 -6.37 -18.46
N PRO A 215 -29.13 -7.63 -18.85
CA PRO A 215 -29.54 -8.15 -20.14
C PRO A 215 -31.05 -8.26 -20.30
N PHE A 216 -31.80 -8.47 -19.20
CA PHE A 216 -33.27 -8.48 -19.24
C PHE A 216 -33.86 -7.10 -19.51
N VAL A 217 -33.19 -6.05 -19.04
CA VAL A 217 -33.62 -4.66 -19.20
C VAL A 217 -33.30 -4.15 -20.61
N PHE A 218 -32.11 -4.47 -21.13
CA PHE A 218 -31.62 -3.92 -22.40
C PHE A 218 -31.95 -4.76 -23.63
N ALA A 219 -32.21 -6.07 -23.50
CA ALA A 219 -32.56 -6.92 -24.64
C ALA A 219 -33.74 -6.42 -25.49
N PRO A 220 -34.83 -5.85 -24.93
CA PRO A 220 -35.94 -5.33 -25.74
C PRO A 220 -35.57 -4.13 -26.61
N GLU A 221 -34.63 -3.29 -26.17
CA GLU A 221 -34.24 -2.05 -26.87
C GLU A 221 -33.03 -2.26 -27.79
N PHE A 222 -32.04 -3.03 -27.34
CA PHE A 222 -30.74 -3.18 -28.02
C PHE A 222 -30.60 -4.52 -28.75
N GLY A 223 -31.48 -5.50 -28.53
CA GLY A 223 -31.36 -6.83 -29.14
C GLY A 223 -29.99 -7.45 -28.87
N TYR A 224 -29.32 -7.96 -29.90
CA TYR A 224 -27.98 -8.58 -29.77
C TYR A 224 -26.87 -7.61 -29.36
N TRP A 225 -27.03 -6.30 -29.53
CA TRP A 225 -26.06 -5.32 -29.00
C TRP A 225 -25.96 -5.34 -27.48
N THR A 226 -26.98 -5.87 -26.79
CA THR A 226 -26.98 -6.08 -25.34
C THR A 226 -25.79 -6.91 -24.87
N ILE A 227 -25.30 -7.85 -25.70
CA ILE A 227 -24.11 -8.68 -25.39
C ILE A 227 -22.90 -7.78 -25.17
N LEU A 228 -22.61 -6.89 -26.13
CA LEU A 228 -21.47 -5.98 -26.05
C LEU A 228 -21.60 -5.04 -24.85
N VAL A 229 -22.77 -4.42 -24.67
CA VAL A 229 -23.01 -3.44 -23.61
C VAL A 229 -22.88 -4.07 -22.23
N THR A 230 -23.48 -5.25 -22.01
CA THR A 230 -23.44 -5.93 -20.71
C THR A 230 -22.04 -6.44 -20.39
N SER A 231 -21.34 -7.02 -21.37
CA SER A 231 -19.94 -7.44 -21.20
C SER A 231 -19.00 -6.27 -20.89
N PHE A 232 -19.17 -5.14 -21.58
CA PHE A 232 -18.39 -3.93 -21.31
C PHE A 232 -18.69 -3.36 -19.92
N MET A 233 -19.96 -3.29 -19.53
CA MET A 233 -20.34 -2.81 -18.21
C MET A 233 -19.81 -3.73 -17.10
N PHE A 234 -19.87 -5.04 -17.29
CA PHE A 234 -19.26 -6.00 -16.38
C PHE A 234 -17.76 -5.73 -16.23
N TYR A 235 -17.04 -5.56 -17.35
CA TYR A 235 -15.62 -5.23 -17.31
C TYR A 235 -15.36 -3.96 -16.49
N VAL A 236 -16.08 -2.86 -16.76
CA VAL A 236 -15.89 -1.59 -16.03
C VAL A 236 -16.14 -1.76 -14.53
N LEU A 237 -17.29 -2.32 -14.13
CA LEU A 237 -17.64 -2.44 -12.71
C LEU A 237 -16.75 -3.44 -11.97
N ALA A 238 -16.43 -4.58 -12.60
CA ALA A 238 -15.55 -5.58 -12.01
C ALA A 238 -14.10 -5.09 -11.92
N SER A 239 -13.58 -4.41 -12.93
CA SER A 239 -12.24 -3.82 -12.88
C SER A 239 -12.09 -2.76 -11.79
N LEU A 240 -13.11 -1.92 -11.57
CA LEU A 240 -13.10 -0.95 -10.47
C LEU A 240 -13.06 -1.63 -9.10
N GLU A 241 -13.85 -2.70 -8.92
CA GLU A 241 -13.86 -3.47 -7.67
C GLU A 241 -12.51 -4.20 -7.46
N THR A 242 -11.96 -4.82 -8.51
CA THR A 242 -10.64 -5.47 -8.44
C THR A 242 -9.54 -4.47 -8.10
N LEU A 243 -9.54 -3.28 -8.71
CA LEU A 243 -8.56 -2.24 -8.41
C LEU A 243 -8.67 -1.77 -6.95
N ALA A 244 -9.90 -1.60 -6.44
CA ALA A 244 -10.12 -1.23 -5.05
C ALA A 244 -9.69 -2.33 -4.07
N GLU A 245 -9.78 -3.60 -4.46
CA GLU A 245 -9.31 -4.75 -3.69
C GLU A 245 -7.78 -4.82 -3.67
N GLU A 246 -7.11 -4.62 -4.81
CA GLU A 246 -5.64 -4.59 -4.91
C GLU A 246 -5.04 -3.49 -4.02
N ILE A 247 -5.53 -2.25 -4.10
CA ILE A 247 -4.92 -1.14 -3.33
C ILE A 247 -5.31 -1.13 -1.85
N GLU A 248 -6.32 -1.90 -1.43
CA GLU A 248 -6.76 -1.94 -0.03
C GLU A 248 -5.71 -2.53 0.93
N ASN A 249 -4.87 -3.45 0.42
CA ASN A 249 -3.82 -4.11 1.19
C ASN A 249 -2.42 -3.64 0.74
N PRO A 250 -1.99 -2.42 1.12
CA PRO A 250 -0.84 -1.76 0.50
C PRO A 250 0.53 -2.38 0.79
N PHE A 251 0.60 -3.38 1.67
CA PHE A 251 1.87 -3.96 2.13
C PHE A 251 2.21 -5.30 1.50
N GLY A 252 1.41 -5.77 0.54
CA GLY A 252 1.64 -7.04 -0.14
C GLY A 252 2.82 -7.02 -1.12
N ILE A 253 2.65 -7.81 -2.19
CA ILE A 253 3.61 -8.00 -3.27
C ILE A 253 2.99 -7.76 -4.65
N ASP A 254 1.74 -7.27 -4.69
CA ASP A 254 1.04 -6.98 -5.92
C ASP A 254 1.68 -5.79 -6.63
N THR A 255 1.40 -5.66 -7.92
CA THR A 255 2.02 -4.61 -8.77
C THR A 255 1.75 -3.20 -8.23
N ASN A 256 0.56 -3.01 -7.65
CA ASN A 256 0.06 -1.74 -7.12
C ASN A 256 0.37 -1.51 -5.63
N ASP A 257 1.01 -2.48 -4.98
CA ASP A 257 1.43 -2.35 -3.58
C ASP A 257 2.62 -1.40 -3.43
N LEU A 258 2.81 -0.96 -2.18
CA LEU A 258 3.92 -0.09 -1.82
C LEU A 258 5.26 -0.81 -2.06
N PRO A 259 6.26 -0.12 -2.62
CA PRO A 259 7.57 -0.70 -2.88
C PRO A 259 8.40 -0.77 -1.59
N LEU A 260 7.99 -1.61 -0.64
CA LEU A 260 8.61 -1.70 0.69
C LEU A 260 10.10 -2.09 0.62
N ASP A 261 10.48 -2.91 -0.36
CA ASP A 261 11.89 -3.24 -0.62
C ASP A 261 12.70 -2.00 -1.01
N GLU A 262 12.17 -1.13 -1.87
CA GLU A 262 12.85 0.12 -2.23
C GLU A 262 12.99 1.04 -1.02
N PHE A 263 11.97 1.13 -0.17
CA PHE A 263 12.06 1.92 1.07
C PHE A 263 13.09 1.35 2.04
N SER A 264 13.12 0.04 2.23
CA SER A 264 14.09 -0.60 3.13
C SER A 264 15.53 -0.41 2.62
N ILE A 265 15.78 -0.63 1.32
CA ILE A 265 17.07 -0.38 0.67
C ILE A 265 17.47 1.10 0.82
N LEU A 266 16.53 2.02 0.64
CA LEU A 266 16.78 3.46 0.82
C LEU A 266 17.16 3.81 2.27
N ILE A 267 16.46 3.23 3.26
CA ILE A 267 16.76 3.43 4.68
C ILE A 267 18.17 2.91 4.99
N LYS A 268 18.46 1.67 4.58
CA LYS A 268 19.78 1.04 4.74
C LYS A 268 20.89 1.88 4.13
N LYS A 269 20.69 2.34 2.89
CA LYS A 269 21.65 3.22 2.20
C LYS A 269 21.87 4.52 2.98
N ASN A 270 20.80 5.22 3.36
CA ASN A 270 20.89 6.50 4.06
C ASN A 270 21.60 6.34 5.42
N ALA A 271 21.23 5.33 6.21
CA ALA A 271 21.81 5.08 7.53
C ALA A 271 23.30 4.78 7.42
N HIS A 272 23.69 3.90 6.50
CA HIS A 272 25.10 3.57 6.26
C HIS A 272 25.88 4.78 5.73
N GLU A 273 25.33 5.53 4.78
CA GLU A 273 26.00 6.69 4.21
C GLU A 273 26.28 7.75 5.29
N ILE A 274 25.29 8.06 6.12
CA ILE A 274 25.40 9.07 7.18
C ILE A 274 26.34 8.60 8.30
N LEU A 275 26.17 7.39 8.82
CA LEU A 275 26.92 6.97 10.02
C LEU A 275 28.30 6.41 9.71
N VAL A 276 28.48 5.78 8.55
CA VAL A 276 29.74 5.09 8.20
C VAL A 276 30.56 5.88 7.18
N ASN A 277 29.93 6.50 6.18
CA ASN A 277 30.66 7.10 5.05
C ASN A 277 30.87 8.61 5.16
N TYR A 278 29.98 9.35 5.83
CA TYR A 278 30.12 10.81 5.91
C TYR A 278 31.36 11.20 6.73
N PRO A 279 32.22 12.09 6.19
CA PRO A 279 33.31 12.64 6.98
C PRO A 279 32.71 13.50 8.10
N ILE A 280 33.24 13.39 9.32
CA ILE A 280 32.91 14.38 10.34
C ILE A 280 33.53 15.70 9.91
N HIS A 281 32.68 16.65 9.54
CA HIS A 281 33.09 18.03 9.37
C HIS A 281 33.50 18.55 10.76
N LYS A 282 34.78 18.40 11.11
CA LYS A 282 35.38 19.22 12.16
C LYS A 282 35.18 20.65 11.69
N SER A 283 34.27 21.40 12.32
CA SER A 283 34.29 22.85 12.23
C SER A 283 35.71 23.27 12.57
N ALA A 284 36.44 23.73 11.55
CA ALA A 284 37.80 24.21 11.70
C ALA A 284 37.84 25.24 12.82
N GLU A 285 38.80 25.06 13.73
CA GLU A 285 39.48 26.13 14.46
C GLU A 285 38.65 27.40 14.70
N MET A 286 37.73 27.34 15.67
CA MET A 286 37.28 28.56 16.36
C MET A 286 38.00 28.67 17.71
N THR A 287 39.33 28.59 17.66
CA THR A 287 40.20 28.94 18.78
C THR A 287 41.35 29.81 18.27
N ALA A 288 41.38 31.04 18.81
CA ALA A 288 42.55 31.91 18.93
C ALA A 288 43.02 32.71 17.69
N THR A 289 42.27 33.74 17.27
CA THR A 289 42.90 34.96 16.70
C THR A 289 41.95 36.18 16.61
N THR A 290 41.32 36.60 17.70
CA THR A 290 40.96 38.03 17.85
C THR A 290 40.62 38.32 19.30
N TYR A 291 41.49 39.09 19.95
CA TYR A 291 41.37 39.92 21.16
C TYR A 291 42.73 39.88 21.87
N SER A 292 43.75 40.32 21.13
CA SER A 292 44.96 40.94 21.65
C SER A 292 44.83 42.44 21.39
#